data_AF-A0A1J3IY74-F1
#
_entry.id   AF-A0A1J3IY74-F1
#
_cell.length_a   1.000
_cell.length_b   1.000
_cell.length_c   1.000
_cell.angle_alpha   90.00
_cell.angle_beta   90.00
_cell.angle_gamma   90.00
#
_symmetry.space_group_name_H-M   'P 1'
#
loop_
_entity.id
_entity.type
_entity.pdbx_description
1 polymer ?
#
loop_
_entity_poly.entity_id
_entity_poly.type
_entity_poly.pdbx_seq_one_letter_code
_entity_poly.pdbx_strand_id
1 'polypeptide(L)'
;QNSSHTKKKKEKKKTNSKSLEKMTCHKIFLVVSLILAVSLVNAVEFSVVDNTGDSAGGRRFRDEIGGISYATESLRAATDFTWSVFQQTNNPSDRRNPPMISMVMENGDYVAYSSEDKIRFNAGYLAGVSGDVRKEFTGIVYHEVVHSLQWDGAGQAPRMLVEGIADYVKLKAGYVSSDFVAPGGGDKWDQGYAVTARFLEYCSDFRSGFVAELNKKMRGGYTDGFFVELLGKDVNQLWREYKANYGQ
;
A
#
# COMPACT_ATOMS: atom_id res chain seq x y z
N GLN A 1 -85.26 -31.68 -52.92
CA GLN A 1 -86.01 -31.34 -51.69
C GLN A 1 -85.00 -31.00 -50.61
N ASN A 2 -85.17 -29.83 -49.97
CA ASN A 2 -84.64 -29.31 -48.68
C ASN A 2 -83.14 -29.53 -48.33
N SER A 3 -82.41 -28.66 -47.63
CA SER A 3 -82.49 -27.26 -47.17
C SER A 3 -81.21 -27.05 -46.33
N SER A 4 -80.85 -25.78 -46.12
CA SER A 4 -80.11 -25.24 -44.96
C SER A 4 -78.57 -25.14 -44.99
N HIS A 5 -78.13 -23.87 -45.12
CA HIS A 5 -77.24 -23.10 -44.21
C HIS A 5 -75.90 -23.74 -43.78
N THR A 6 -74.74 -23.06 -43.82
CA THR A 6 -74.45 -21.76 -43.18
C THR A 6 -73.01 -21.27 -43.47
N LYS A 7 -72.80 -19.94 -43.34
CA LYS A 7 -71.62 -19.20 -42.79
C LYS A 7 -70.35 -18.88 -43.63
N LYS A 8 -70.25 -17.57 -43.92
CA LYS A 8 -69.16 -16.60 -43.61
C LYS A 8 -67.69 -16.93 -43.96
N LYS A 9 -67.13 -16.18 -44.92
CA LYS A 9 -66.13 -15.07 -44.76
C LYS A 9 -65.39 -14.85 -46.09
N LYS A 10 -65.49 -13.65 -46.69
CA LYS A 10 -64.52 -13.08 -47.66
C LYS A 10 -64.54 -11.55 -47.45
N GLU A 11 -63.45 -10.93 -47.00
CA GLU A 11 -62.23 -10.51 -47.71
C GLU A 11 -62.36 -9.15 -48.43
N LYS A 12 -61.46 -8.23 -48.02
CA LYS A 12 -60.79 -7.14 -48.77
C LYS A 12 -61.50 -5.82 -49.16
N LYS A 13 -60.73 -4.76 -48.81
CA LYS A 13 -60.43 -3.49 -49.52
C LYS A 13 -61.54 -2.42 -49.58
N LYS A 14 -61.22 -1.21 -49.08
CA LYS A 14 -60.74 -0.10 -49.96
C LYS A 14 -60.31 1.16 -49.19
N THR A 15 -59.09 1.62 -49.53
CA THR A 15 -58.64 3.02 -49.82
C THR A 15 -58.90 4.14 -48.80
N ASN A 16 -57.84 4.67 -48.19
CA ASN A 16 -57.04 5.84 -48.62
C ASN A 16 -57.76 7.20 -48.42
N SER A 17 -57.37 7.92 -47.37
CA SER A 17 -57.28 9.39 -47.42
C SER A 17 -55.93 9.81 -46.85
N LYS A 18 -55.30 10.73 -47.57
CA LYS A 18 -53.92 11.18 -47.45
C LYS A 18 -53.76 12.12 -46.24
N SER A 19 -52.65 11.91 -45.54
CA SER A 19 -51.68 12.92 -45.10
C SER A 19 -52.22 14.27 -44.62
N LEU A 20 -52.23 14.46 -43.30
CA LEU A 20 -52.07 15.78 -42.70
C LEU A 20 -50.72 15.81 -41.98
N GLU A 21 -49.88 16.75 -42.42
CA GLU A 21 -48.57 17.08 -41.89
C GLU A 21 -48.59 17.25 -40.38
N LYS A 22 -47.59 16.70 -39.71
CA LYS A 22 -46.95 17.31 -38.56
C LYS A 22 -45.53 16.76 -38.46
N MET A 23 -44.58 17.55 -38.96
CA MET A 23 -43.17 17.40 -38.63
C MET A 23 -42.99 17.67 -37.14
N THR A 24 -43.05 16.62 -36.32
CA THR A 24 -42.52 16.67 -34.96
C THR A 24 -41.03 16.41 -35.02
N CYS A 25 -40.26 17.51 -35.05
CA CYS A 25 -38.83 17.55 -34.77
C CYS A 25 -38.57 16.87 -33.41
N HIS A 26 -38.23 15.58 -33.45
CA HIS A 26 -37.72 14.89 -32.26
C HIS A 26 -36.31 15.41 -32.02
N LYS A 27 -36.19 16.36 -31.10
CA LYS A 27 -34.91 16.69 -30.46
C LYS A 27 -34.46 15.43 -29.72
N ILE A 28 -33.59 14.65 -30.36
CA ILE A 28 -32.85 13.57 -29.71
C ILE A 28 -31.90 14.26 -28.74
N PHE A 29 -32.32 14.36 -27.48
CA PHE A 29 -31.40 14.67 -26.38
C PHE A 29 -30.56 13.42 -26.16
N LEU A 30 -29.38 13.37 -26.79
CA LEU A 30 -28.32 12.45 -26.42
C LEU A 30 -27.84 12.85 -25.03
N VAL A 31 -28.46 12.28 -23.99
CA VAL A 31 -27.88 12.28 -22.65
C VAL A 31 -26.71 11.31 -22.70
N VAL A 32 -25.52 11.84 -22.97
CA VAL A 32 -24.28 11.11 -22.72
C VAL A 32 -24.17 10.99 -21.20
N SER A 33 -24.72 9.92 -20.64
CA SER A 33 -24.43 9.52 -19.26
C SER A 33 -22.97 9.14 -19.20
N LEU A 34 -22.13 10.11 -18.83
CA LEU A 34 -20.77 9.88 -18.38
C LEU A 34 -20.87 9.08 -17.07
N ILE A 35 -20.94 7.76 -17.18
CA ILE A 35 -20.71 6.88 -16.04
C ILE A 35 -19.24 7.06 -15.72
N LEU A 36 -18.92 8.01 -14.82
CA LEU A 36 -17.71 7.89 -14.03
C LEU A 36 -17.86 6.56 -13.29
N ALA A 37 -17.19 5.53 -13.78
CA ALA A 37 -16.79 4.43 -12.93
C ALA A 37 -15.81 5.05 -11.92
N VAL A 38 -16.35 5.66 -10.86
CA VAL A 38 -15.62 5.81 -9.62
C VAL A 38 -15.42 4.39 -9.17
N SER A 39 -14.29 3.81 -9.55
CA SER A 39 -13.76 2.67 -8.82
C SER A 39 -13.78 3.13 -7.37
N LEU A 40 -14.55 2.45 -6.53
CA LEU A 40 -14.50 2.61 -5.09
C LEU A 40 -13.11 2.16 -4.66
N VAL A 41 -12.10 3.00 -4.91
CA VAL A 41 -10.85 2.93 -4.19
C VAL A 41 -11.24 3.35 -2.79
N ASN A 42 -11.48 2.37 -1.91
CA ASN A 42 -11.59 2.67 -0.48
C ASN A 42 -10.24 3.27 -0.10
N ALA A 43 -10.20 4.60 -0.08
CA ALA A 43 -9.04 5.34 0.36
C ALA A 43 -8.78 4.98 1.82
N VAL A 44 -7.52 4.72 2.15
CA VAL A 44 -7.12 4.45 3.53
C VAL A 44 -7.43 5.70 4.34
N GLU A 45 -8.24 5.55 5.39
CA GLU A 45 -8.47 6.61 6.36
C GLU A 45 -7.29 6.70 7.34
N PHE A 46 -6.99 7.90 7.81
CA PHE A 46 -5.91 8.13 8.76
C PHE A 46 -6.43 8.80 10.02
N SER A 47 -5.98 8.31 11.18
CA SER A 47 -6.31 8.88 12.47
C SER A 47 -5.06 8.98 13.33
N VAL A 48 -4.84 10.14 13.96
CA VAL A 48 -3.73 10.34 14.91
C VAL A 48 -4.29 10.90 16.21
N VAL A 49 -3.93 10.25 17.32
CA VAL A 49 -4.29 10.69 18.67
C VAL A 49 -3.01 10.97 19.45
N ASP A 50 -2.97 12.12 20.13
CA ASP A 50 -1.87 12.50 21.03
C ASP A 50 -2.29 12.29 22.50
N ASN A 51 -1.76 11.24 23.13
CA ASN A 51 -1.95 10.91 24.54
C ASN A 51 -0.70 11.18 25.39
N THR A 52 0.19 12.06 24.92
CA THR A 52 1.51 12.26 25.55
C THR A 52 1.49 13.23 26.72
N GLY A 53 0.43 14.03 26.86
CA GLY A 53 0.35 15.13 27.83
C GLY A 53 1.53 16.09 27.68
N ASP A 54 2.02 16.64 28.79
CA ASP A 54 3.19 17.54 28.83
C ASP A 54 4.53 16.81 28.96
N SER A 55 4.65 15.59 28.45
CA SER A 55 5.95 14.91 28.40
C SER A 55 6.94 15.70 27.52
N ALA A 56 8.25 15.57 27.78
CA ALA A 56 9.26 16.22 26.96
C ALA A 56 9.12 15.81 25.50
N GLY A 57 8.93 14.51 25.24
CA GLY A 57 8.67 13.95 23.92
C GLY A 57 7.39 14.50 23.26
N GLY A 58 6.31 14.64 24.04
CA GLY A 58 5.05 15.21 23.58
C GLY A 58 5.20 16.66 23.11
N ARG A 59 5.97 17.48 23.84
CA ARG A 59 6.30 18.84 23.40
C ARG A 59 7.06 18.83 22.07
N ARG A 60 8.09 17.99 21.92
CA ARG A 60 8.83 17.89 20.64
C ARG A 60 7.90 17.46 19.49
N PHE A 61 7.00 16.50 19.74
CA PHE A 61 6.01 16.07 18.76
C PHE A 61 5.15 17.24 18.28
N ARG A 62 4.63 18.07 19.18
CA ARG A 62 3.78 19.20 18.81
C ARG A 62 4.57 20.36 18.21
N ASP A 63 5.67 20.74 18.83
CA ASP A 63 6.35 22.01 18.59
C ASP A 63 7.43 21.92 17.51
N GLU A 64 8.15 20.79 17.43
CA GLU A 64 9.26 20.60 16.48
C GLU A 64 8.83 19.78 15.26
N ILE A 65 8.02 18.74 15.46
CA ILE A 65 7.60 17.84 14.37
C ILE A 65 6.39 18.40 13.61
N GLY A 66 5.44 19.04 14.30
CA GLY A 66 4.20 19.58 13.70
C GLY A 66 2.93 18.85 14.14
N GLY A 67 3.03 18.00 15.17
CA GLY A 67 1.93 17.36 15.86
C GLY A 67 1.07 16.48 14.97
N ILE A 68 -0.22 16.42 15.31
CA ILE A 68 -1.24 15.58 14.65
C ILE A 68 -1.32 15.85 13.14
N SER A 69 -1.20 17.11 12.72
CA SER A 69 -1.29 17.46 11.29
C SER A 69 -0.16 16.81 10.49
N TYR A 70 1.09 17.04 10.90
CA TYR A 70 2.25 16.48 10.22
C TYR A 70 2.32 14.95 10.32
N ALA A 71 1.91 14.37 11.44
CA ALA A 71 1.80 12.93 11.58
C ALA A 71 0.80 12.32 10.58
N THR A 72 -0.37 12.95 10.43
CA THR A 72 -1.40 12.50 9.47
C THR A 72 -0.91 12.61 8.03
N GLU A 73 -0.21 13.70 7.70
CA GLU A 73 0.44 13.87 6.38
C GLU A 73 1.51 12.80 6.15
N SER A 74 2.31 12.48 7.18
CA SER A 74 3.36 11.47 7.11
C SER A 74 2.79 10.06 6.90
N LEU A 75 1.67 9.71 7.56
CA LEU A 75 0.97 8.44 7.32
C LEU A 75 0.51 8.30 5.86
N ARG A 76 -0.08 9.37 5.31
CA ARG A 76 -0.51 9.40 3.91
C ARG A 76 0.66 9.27 2.94
N ALA A 77 1.70 10.08 3.14
CA ALA A 77 2.89 10.07 2.29
C ALA A 77 3.60 8.70 2.34
N ALA A 78 3.73 8.10 3.52
CA ALA A 78 4.29 6.76 3.69
C ALA A 78 3.47 5.69 2.99
N THR A 79 2.13 5.79 3.04
CA THR A 79 1.22 4.85 2.37
C THR A 79 1.36 4.92 0.86
N ASP A 80 1.32 6.13 0.29
CA ASP A 80 1.47 6.34 -1.15
C ASP A 80 2.85 5.90 -1.64
N PHE A 81 3.90 6.21 -0.87
CA PHE A 81 5.27 5.78 -1.18
C PHE A 81 5.42 4.27 -1.10
N THR A 82 4.84 3.61 -0.09
CA THR A 82 4.88 2.15 0.04
C THR A 82 4.21 1.47 -1.15
N TRP A 83 3.03 1.95 -1.57
CA TRP A 83 2.39 1.45 -2.79
C TRP A 83 3.23 1.70 -4.05
N SER A 84 3.99 2.79 -4.12
CA SER A 84 4.93 3.01 -5.23
C SER A 84 6.06 1.99 -5.21
N VAL A 85 6.68 1.75 -4.06
CA VAL A 85 7.76 0.74 -3.90
C VAL A 85 7.26 -0.66 -4.23
N PHE A 86 6.05 -1.02 -3.80
CA PHE A 86 5.41 -2.30 -4.13
C PHE A 86 4.77 -2.35 -5.52
N GLN A 87 4.88 -1.30 -6.33
CA GLN A 87 4.28 -1.22 -7.68
C GLN A 87 2.75 -1.46 -7.70
N GLN A 88 2.10 -1.06 -6.62
CA GLN A 88 0.67 -1.22 -6.36
C GLN A 88 -0.15 0.06 -6.55
N THR A 89 0.48 1.20 -6.88
CA THR A 89 -0.21 2.48 -7.14
C THR A 89 -1.34 2.36 -8.16
N ASN A 90 -1.14 1.60 -9.23
CA ASN A 90 -2.14 1.40 -10.28
C ASN A 90 -2.80 0.00 -10.25
N ASN A 91 -2.50 -0.83 -9.23
CA ASN A 91 -2.94 -2.22 -9.12
C ASN A 91 -3.61 -2.50 -7.75
N PRO A 92 -4.78 -1.91 -7.47
CA PRO A 92 -5.40 -2.01 -6.13
C PRO A 92 -5.78 -3.44 -5.72
N SER A 93 -5.97 -4.37 -6.66
CA SER A 93 -6.27 -5.79 -6.38
C SER A 93 -5.13 -6.56 -5.71
N ASP A 94 -3.89 -6.05 -5.83
CA ASP A 94 -2.69 -6.67 -5.28
C ASP A 94 -2.34 -6.15 -3.88
N ARG A 95 -3.00 -5.07 -3.44
CA ARG A 95 -2.75 -4.42 -2.14
C ARG A 95 -3.28 -5.27 -0.99
N ARG A 96 -2.54 -5.28 0.11
CA ARG A 96 -3.15 -5.34 1.44
C ARG A 96 -3.73 -3.94 1.70
N ASN A 97 -5.05 -3.84 1.76
CA ASN A 97 -5.75 -2.55 1.76
C ASN A 97 -6.56 -2.36 3.05
N PRO A 98 -5.92 -1.93 4.14
CA PRO A 98 -6.63 -1.65 5.38
C PRO A 98 -7.60 -0.49 5.18
N PRO A 99 -8.81 -0.51 5.80
CA PRO A 99 -9.74 0.62 5.70
C PRO A 99 -9.22 1.86 6.44
N MET A 100 -8.40 1.66 7.48
CA MET A 100 -7.83 2.72 8.29
C MET A 100 -6.44 2.34 8.77
N ILE A 101 -5.53 3.31 8.82
CA ILE A 101 -4.28 3.23 9.57
C ILE A 101 -4.34 4.28 10.67
N SER A 102 -4.24 3.84 11.93
CA SER A 102 -4.31 4.73 13.10
C SER A 102 -2.96 4.83 13.78
N MET A 103 -2.67 5.98 14.39
CA MET A 103 -1.48 6.21 15.20
C MET A 103 -1.87 6.79 16.55
N VAL A 104 -1.26 6.27 17.61
CA VAL A 104 -1.36 6.83 18.96
C VAL A 104 0.04 7.21 19.41
N MET A 105 0.24 8.50 19.68
CA MET A 105 1.40 8.97 20.41
C MET A 105 1.17 8.74 21.90
N GLU A 106 2.06 8.03 22.56
CA GLU A 106 1.98 7.77 24.00
C GLU A 106 3.35 7.77 24.67
N ASN A 107 3.40 7.60 25.99
CA ASN A 107 4.65 7.48 26.73
C ASN A 107 4.84 6.01 27.13
N GLY A 108 5.93 5.39 26.70
CA GLY A 108 6.28 3.99 26.95
C GLY A 108 7.78 3.74 26.99
N ASP A 109 8.19 2.48 26.81
CA ASP A 109 9.57 1.99 26.90
C ASP A 109 10.10 1.36 25.58
N TYR A 110 9.32 1.46 24.50
CA TYR A 110 9.65 1.00 23.15
C TYR A 110 9.89 2.21 22.21
N VAL A 111 10.22 2.00 20.93
CA VAL A 111 10.34 3.10 19.95
C VAL A 111 8.98 3.35 19.27
N ALA A 112 8.56 2.41 18.44
CA ALA A 112 7.23 2.30 17.89
C ALA A 112 6.94 0.83 17.58
N TYR A 113 5.67 0.50 17.36
CA TYR A 113 5.27 -0.77 16.77
C TYR A 113 3.88 -0.67 16.13
N SER A 114 3.65 -1.53 15.15
CA SER A 114 2.37 -1.72 14.47
C SER A 114 1.72 -3.06 14.83
N SER A 115 0.42 -3.03 15.08
CA SER A 115 -0.43 -4.23 15.20
C SER A 115 -1.85 -3.90 14.78
N GLU A 116 -2.48 -4.76 13.98
CA GLU A 116 -3.86 -4.55 13.49
C GLU A 116 -4.07 -3.15 12.86
N ASP A 117 -3.10 -2.70 12.05
CA ASP A 117 -3.10 -1.40 11.37
C ASP A 117 -3.14 -0.19 12.33
N LYS A 118 -2.80 -0.44 13.60
CA LYS A 118 -2.61 0.56 14.65
C LYS A 118 -1.15 0.68 15.02
N ILE A 119 -0.62 1.85 14.75
CA ILE A 119 0.72 2.29 15.13
C ILE A 119 0.67 2.86 16.54
N ARG A 120 1.57 2.40 17.40
CA ARG A 120 1.82 3.00 18.71
C ARG A 120 3.23 3.57 18.68
N PHE A 121 3.35 4.86 18.96
CA PHE A 121 4.62 5.59 18.89
C PHE A 121 4.94 6.14 20.27
N ASN A 122 6.11 5.78 20.81
CA ASN A 122 6.57 6.31 22.08
C ASN A 122 7.18 7.70 21.91
N ALA A 123 6.48 8.73 22.40
CA ALA A 123 7.02 10.07 22.44
C ALA A 123 8.26 10.19 23.33
N GLY A 124 8.39 9.35 24.36
CA GLY A 124 9.58 9.30 25.21
C GLY A 124 10.88 9.10 24.42
N TYR A 125 10.83 8.30 23.34
CA TYR A 125 11.95 8.13 22.41
C TYR A 125 12.37 9.47 21.77
N LEU A 126 11.40 10.28 21.34
CA LEU A 126 11.66 11.59 20.71
C LEU A 126 12.41 12.54 21.65
N ALA A 127 12.22 12.43 22.97
CA ALA A 127 12.96 13.26 23.92
C ALA A 127 14.48 13.03 23.87
N GLY A 128 14.91 11.81 23.52
CA GLY A 128 16.33 11.42 23.43
C GLY A 128 16.96 11.64 22.05
N VAL A 129 16.16 11.95 21.02
CA VAL A 129 16.69 12.11 19.65
C VAL A 129 17.55 13.38 19.56
N SER A 130 18.82 13.20 19.21
CA SER A 130 19.69 14.32 18.83
C SER A 130 19.59 14.58 17.32
N GLY A 131 19.71 15.84 16.90
CA GLY A 131 19.61 16.22 15.49
C GLY A 131 18.16 16.43 15.01
N ASP A 132 17.89 16.06 13.77
CA ASP A 132 16.59 16.30 13.11
C ASP A 132 15.52 15.30 13.58
N VAL A 133 14.82 15.68 14.64
CA VAL A 133 13.74 14.87 15.24
C VAL A 133 12.57 14.66 14.28
N ARG A 134 12.32 15.59 13.36
CA ARG A 134 11.26 15.45 12.36
C ARG A 134 11.64 14.38 11.36
N LYS A 135 12.88 14.37 10.86
CA LYS A 135 13.37 13.31 9.97
C LYS A 135 13.32 11.93 10.63
N GLU A 136 13.74 11.82 11.89
CA GLU A 136 13.71 10.55 12.63
C GLU A 136 12.28 10.04 12.81
N PHE A 137 11.38 10.91 13.27
CA PHE A 137 9.95 10.61 13.37
C PHE A 137 9.40 10.11 12.04
N THR A 138 9.62 10.83 10.95
CA THR A 138 9.11 10.45 9.62
C THR A 138 9.66 9.10 9.17
N GLY A 139 10.94 8.81 9.42
CA GLY A 139 11.53 7.51 9.09
C GLY A 139 10.88 6.35 9.84
N ILE A 140 10.58 6.52 11.13
CA ILE A 140 9.87 5.53 11.93
C ILE A 140 8.43 5.37 11.43
N VAL A 141 7.72 6.46 11.11
CA VAL A 141 6.37 6.39 10.51
C VAL A 141 6.38 5.59 9.20
N TYR A 142 7.38 5.81 8.33
CA TYR A 142 7.52 5.05 7.09
C TYR A 142 7.72 3.56 7.36
N HIS A 143 8.55 3.19 8.35
CA HIS A 143 8.71 1.80 8.76
C HIS A 143 7.38 1.20 9.23
N GLU A 144 6.70 1.85 10.18
CA GLU A 144 5.50 1.30 10.80
C GLU A 144 4.30 1.19 9.86
N VAL A 145 4.16 2.11 8.90
CA VAL A 145 3.10 2.06 7.87
C VAL A 145 3.26 0.85 6.95
N VAL A 146 4.50 0.40 6.70
CA VAL A 146 4.75 -0.76 5.83
C VAL A 146 4.16 -2.03 6.41
N HIS A 147 4.19 -2.21 7.75
CA HIS A 147 3.55 -3.35 8.41
C HIS A 147 2.04 -3.43 8.16
N SER A 148 1.37 -2.29 7.90
CA SER A 148 -0.04 -2.22 7.51
C SER A 148 -0.28 -2.49 6.02
N LEU A 149 0.75 -2.60 5.18
CA LEU A 149 0.59 -2.65 3.71
C LEU A 149 1.31 -3.85 3.08
N GLN A 150 2.25 -4.46 3.78
CA GLN A 150 2.97 -5.64 3.31
C GLN A 150 2.25 -6.94 3.65
N TRP A 151 2.53 -7.96 2.86
CA TRP A 151 2.14 -9.34 3.15
C TRP A 151 3.24 -10.01 3.98
N ASP A 152 2.87 -10.73 5.03
CA ASP A 152 3.79 -11.38 5.97
C ASP A 152 3.97 -12.89 5.71
N GLY A 153 3.59 -13.36 4.52
CA GLY A 153 3.66 -14.78 4.19
C GLY A 153 2.58 -15.59 4.90
N ALA A 154 1.42 -15.01 5.24
CA ALA A 154 0.43 -15.64 6.11
C ALA A 154 1.05 -16.09 7.46
N GLY A 155 1.93 -15.23 8.00
CA GLY A 155 2.72 -15.49 9.21
C GLY A 155 3.89 -16.46 9.04
N GLN A 156 4.19 -16.94 7.83
CA GLN A 156 5.28 -17.88 7.58
C GLN A 156 6.61 -17.20 7.22
N ALA A 157 6.57 -15.92 6.81
CA ALA A 157 7.80 -15.22 6.49
C ALA A 157 8.66 -15.04 7.76
N PRO A 158 10.00 -15.15 7.67
CA PRO A 158 10.87 -14.80 8.78
C PRO A 158 10.53 -13.39 9.26
N ARG A 159 10.25 -13.25 10.56
CA ARG A 159 9.89 -11.94 11.12
C ARG A 159 10.92 -10.87 10.78
N MET A 160 12.20 -11.24 10.77
CA MET A 160 13.26 -10.29 10.42
C MET A 160 13.27 -9.91 8.93
N LEU A 161 12.78 -10.74 8.02
CA LEU A 161 12.54 -10.32 6.63
C LEU A 161 11.44 -9.26 6.57
N VAL A 162 10.35 -9.44 7.33
CA VAL A 162 9.23 -8.49 7.45
C VAL A 162 9.71 -7.13 8.00
N GLU A 163 10.55 -7.12 9.03
CA GLU A 163 11.22 -5.89 9.52
C GLU A 163 12.16 -5.28 8.47
N GLY A 164 12.88 -6.12 7.72
CA GLY A 164 13.80 -5.70 6.68
C GLY A 164 13.13 -5.03 5.47
N ILE A 165 11.92 -5.47 5.10
CA ILE A 165 11.14 -4.84 4.03
C ILE A 165 10.65 -3.46 4.47
N ALA A 166 10.23 -3.32 5.73
CA ALA A 166 9.87 -2.02 6.31
C ALA A 166 11.05 -1.04 6.27
N ASP A 167 12.24 -1.48 6.69
CA ASP A 167 13.46 -0.66 6.59
C ASP A 167 13.94 -0.43 5.15
N TYR A 168 13.66 -1.35 4.22
CA TYR A 168 13.93 -1.13 2.80
C TYR A 168 13.11 0.05 2.26
N VAL A 169 11.83 0.15 2.60
CA VAL A 169 11.00 1.30 2.20
C VAL A 169 11.51 2.59 2.85
N LYS A 170 11.83 2.57 4.16
CA LYS A 170 12.47 3.70 4.87
C LYS A 170 13.77 4.14 4.17
N LEU A 171 14.59 3.17 3.74
CA LEU A 171 15.83 3.40 2.99
C LEU A 171 15.55 4.05 1.63
N LYS A 172 14.62 3.53 0.82
CA LYS A 172 14.29 4.11 -0.48
C LYS A 172 13.69 5.51 -0.36
N ALA A 173 13.02 5.81 0.75
CA ALA A 173 12.47 7.14 1.03
C ALA A 173 13.54 8.16 1.50
N GLY A 174 14.78 7.72 1.77
CA GLY A 174 15.86 8.61 2.22
C GLY A 174 15.81 8.97 3.72
N TYR A 175 15.00 8.25 4.51
CA TYR A 175 14.84 8.47 5.95
C TYR A 175 15.72 7.54 6.81
N VAL A 176 16.92 7.21 6.33
CA VAL A 176 17.89 6.45 7.14
C VAL A 176 18.49 7.31 8.25
N SER A 177 18.64 6.70 9.42
CA SER A 177 19.34 7.27 10.58
C SER A 177 20.86 7.21 10.37
N SER A 178 21.63 7.92 11.20
CA SER A 178 23.09 7.97 11.07
C SER A 178 23.80 6.64 11.39
N ASP A 179 23.15 5.78 12.18
CA ASP A 179 23.61 4.45 12.56
C ASP A 179 23.13 3.34 11.61
N PHE A 180 22.44 3.70 10.52
CA PHE A 180 21.97 2.75 9.52
C PHE A 180 23.16 2.03 8.90
N VAL A 181 23.12 0.70 8.91
CA VAL A 181 24.28 -0.11 8.53
C VAL A 181 24.73 0.16 7.09
N ALA A 182 26.05 0.17 6.89
CA ALA A 182 26.65 0.23 5.57
C ALA A 182 26.35 -1.06 4.77
N PRO A 183 26.36 -0.99 3.42
CA PRO A 183 26.36 -2.19 2.58
C PRO A 183 27.44 -3.18 3.03
N GLY A 184 27.12 -4.47 3.01
CA GLY A 184 27.96 -5.54 3.50
C GLY A 184 27.91 -5.78 5.00
N GLY A 185 27.27 -4.93 5.80
CA GLY A 185 27.15 -5.16 7.25
C GLY A 185 26.22 -6.32 7.64
N GLY A 186 26.33 -6.76 8.90
CA GLY A 186 25.55 -7.86 9.46
C GLY A 186 26.06 -9.27 9.13
N ASP A 187 25.42 -10.26 9.73
CA ASP A 187 25.87 -11.65 9.78
C ASP A 187 25.01 -12.58 8.92
N LYS A 188 23.72 -12.26 8.75
CA LYS A 188 22.78 -13.04 7.94
C LYS A 188 21.76 -12.16 7.21
N TRP A 189 21.25 -12.68 6.09
CA TRP A 189 20.35 -11.96 5.19
C TRP A 189 19.01 -11.58 5.82
N ASP A 190 18.53 -12.37 6.78
CA ASP A 190 17.30 -12.17 7.57
C ASP A 190 17.63 -11.72 9.00
N GLN A 191 18.64 -10.87 9.17
CA GLN A 191 18.92 -10.22 10.45
C GLN A 191 17.94 -9.07 10.76
N GLY A 192 17.22 -8.63 9.73
CA GLY A 192 16.19 -7.59 9.76
C GLY A 192 16.74 -6.18 9.78
N TYR A 193 15.79 -5.24 9.86
CA TYR A 193 16.05 -3.81 9.85
C TYR A 193 17.02 -3.43 8.71
N ALA A 194 17.95 -2.51 9.01
CA ALA A 194 18.93 -2.00 8.07
C ALA A 194 19.77 -3.08 7.37
N VAL A 195 20.11 -4.19 8.05
CA VAL A 195 20.93 -5.27 7.46
C VAL A 195 20.18 -5.94 6.32
N THR A 196 18.95 -6.39 6.58
CA THR A 196 18.13 -7.00 5.54
C THR A 196 17.74 -5.98 4.47
N ALA A 197 17.45 -4.72 4.84
CA ALA A 197 17.15 -3.66 3.88
C ALA A 197 18.28 -3.45 2.86
N ARG A 198 19.55 -3.43 3.29
CA ARG A 198 20.70 -3.32 2.39
C ARG A 198 20.86 -4.54 1.49
N PHE A 199 20.58 -5.74 2.00
CA PHE A 199 20.57 -6.94 1.18
C PHE A 199 19.45 -6.94 0.13
N LEU A 200 18.25 -6.46 0.49
CA LEU A 200 17.13 -6.31 -0.44
C LEU A 200 17.40 -5.24 -1.51
N GLU A 201 18.14 -4.18 -1.16
CA GLU A 201 18.66 -3.19 -2.12
C GLU A 201 19.61 -3.85 -3.12
N TYR A 202 20.59 -4.63 -2.67
CA TYR A 202 21.45 -5.41 -3.56
C TYR A 202 20.66 -6.38 -4.46
N CYS A 203 19.67 -7.10 -3.92
CA CYS A 203 18.82 -7.98 -4.71
C CYS A 203 18.04 -7.23 -5.81
N SER A 204 17.68 -5.97 -5.55
CA SER A 204 16.93 -5.13 -6.48
C SER A 204 17.78 -4.64 -7.67
N ASP A 205 19.11 -4.70 -7.59
CA ASP A 205 20.00 -4.37 -8.71
C ASP A 205 19.93 -5.41 -9.83
N PHE A 206 19.62 -6.67 -9.51
CA PHE A 206 19.44 -7.75 -10.49
C PHE A 206 18.06 -7.75 -11.13
N ARG A 207 17.06 -7.25 -10.38
CA ARG A 207 15.68 -7.18 -10.85
C ARG A 207 15.01 -5.96 -10.23
N SER A 208 14.81 -4.94 -11.06
CA SER A 208 13.97 -3.80 -10.68
C SER A 208 12.59 -4.32 -10.23
N GLY A 209 12.16 -3.89 -9.04
CA GLY A 209 10.91 -4.37 -8.43
C GLY A 209 11.02 -5.70 -7.70
N PHE A 210 12.22 -6.22 -7.42
CA PHE A 210 12.39 -7.45 -6.65
C PHE A 210 11.56 -7.47 -5.36
N VAL A 211 11.65 -6.43 -4.53
CA VAL A 211 10.89 -6.34 -3.26
C VAL A 211 9.38 -6.29 -3.50
N ALA A 212 8.92 -5.64 -4.57
CA ALA A 212 7.49 -5.62 -4.94
C ALA A 212 6.96 -7.02 -5.26
N GLU A 213 7.71 -7.77 -6.07
CA GLU A 213 7.34 -9.14 -6.46
C GLU A 213 7.46 -10.12 -5.29
N LEU A 214 8.46 -9.95 -4.41
CA LEU A 214 8.58 -10.72 -3.18
C LEU A 214 7.36 -10.48 -2.28
N ASN A 215 7.01 -9.22 -2.02
CA ASN A 215 5.82 -8.85 -1.24
C ASN A 215 4.55 -9.47 -1.85
N LYS A 216 4.38 -9.40 -3.17
CA LYS A 216 3.24 -10.00 -3.88
C LYS A 216 3.17 -11.52 -3.70
N LYS A 217 4.31 -12.23 -3.77
CA LYS A 217 4.37 -13.68 -3.55
C LYS A 217 4.05 -14.07 -2.10
N MET A 218 4.34 -13.20 -1.13
CA MET A 218 4.04 -13.41 0.28
C MET A 218 2.56 -13.32 0.64
N ARG A 219 1.65 -13.06 -0.31
CA ARG A 219 0.21 -12.93 -0.03
C ARG A 219 -0.42 -14.14 0.66
N GLY A 220 0.05 -15.36 0.36
CA GLY A 220 -0.57 -16.60 0.86
C GLY A 220 0.37 -17.57 1.59
N GLY A 221 1.65 -17.22 1.74
CA GLY A 221 2.67 -18.11 2.28
C GLY A 221 4.08 -17.59 2.03
N TYR A 222 5.08 -18.23 2.62
CA TYR A 222 6.48 -17.88 2.38
C TYR A 222 7.36 -19.13 2.21
N THR A 223 8.33 -19.03 1.30
CA THR A 223 9.45 -19.95 1.16
C THR A 223 10.66 -19.20 0.62
N ASP A 224 11.86 -19.56 1.07
CA ASP A 224 13.13 -19.04 0.52
C ASP A 224 13.26 -19.35 -0.99
N GLY A 225 12.51 -20.32 -1.51
CA GLY A 225 12.42 -20.62 -2.94
C GLY A 225 11.99 -19.43 -3.80
N PHE A 226 11.31 -18.42 -3.23
CA PHE A 226 10.96 -17.19 -3.97
C PHE A 226 12.20 -16.44 -4.48
N PHE A 227 13.34 -16.51 -3.81
CA PHE A 227 14.58 -15.92 -4.32
C PHE A 227 15.07 -16.63 -5.59
N VAL A 228 14.95 -17.96 -5.66
CA VAL A 228 15.28 -18.73 -6.86
C VAL A 228 14.31 -18.38 -7.99
N GLU A 229 13.00 -18.32 -7.71
CA GLU A 229 12.01 -17.95 -8.72
C GLU A 229 12.19 -16.52 -9.26
N LEU A 230 12.63 -15.58 -8.42
CA LEU A 230 12.73 -14.18 -8.78
C LEU A 230 14.08 -13.80 -9.39
N LEU A 231 15.17 -14.41 -8.90
CA LEU A 231 16.56 -14.04 -9.20
C LEU A 231 17.42 -15.20 -9.73
N GLY A 232 16.89 -16.42 -9.79
CA GLY A 232 17.61 -17.59 -10.28
C GLY A 232 18.68 -18.14 -9.34
N LYS A 233 18.76 -17.64 -8.10
CA LYS A 233 19.77 -18.02 -7.09
C LYS A 233 19.12 -18.24 -5.74
N ASP A 234 19.68 -19.15 -4.95
CA ASP A 234 19.25 -19.33 -3.56
C ASP A 234 19.65 -18.12 -2.70
N VAL A 235 18.86 -17.83 -1.66
CA VAL A 235 19.08 -16.66 -0.80
C VAL A 235 20.45 -16.67 -0.10
N ASN A 236 20.98 -17.85 0.23
CA ASN A 236 22.29 -17.97 0.88
C ASN A 236 23.42 -17.72 -0.12
N GLN A 237 23.26 -18.12 -1.39
CA GLN A 237 24.18 -17.74 -2.46
C GLN A 237 24.17 -16.22 -2.67
N LEU A 238 22.99 -15.61 -2.80
CA LEU A 238 22.87 -14.15 -2.93
C LEU A 238 23.53 -13.42 -1.75
N TRP A 239 23.33 -13.91 -0.53
CA TRP A 239 23.97 -13.35 0.67
C TRP A 239 25.50 -13.46 0.63
N ARG A 240 26.05 -14.62 0.25
CA ARG A 240 27.50 -14.78 0.10
C ARG A 240 28.08 -13.83 -0.94
N GLU A 241 27.40 -13.66 -2.08
CA GLU A 241 27.81 -12.72 -3.14
C GLU A 241 27.74 -11.27 -2.66
N TYR A 242 26.66 -10.89 -1.95
CA TYR A 242 26.55 -9.58 -1.31
C TYR A 242 27.71 -9.31 -0.34
N LYS A 243 28.04 -10.27 0.53
CA LYS A 243 29.17 -10.16 1.45
C LYS A 243 30.52 -10.12 0.72
N ALA A 244 30.67 -10.80 -0.42
CA ALA A 244 31.89 -10.71 -1.22
C ALA A 244 32.04 -9.33 -1.91
N ASN A 245 30.93 -8.72 -2.31
CA ASN A 245 30.93 -7.42 -2.99
C ASN A 245 31.10 -6.22 -2.04
N TYR A 246 30.58 -6.34 -0.82
CA TYR A 246 30.49 -5.21 0.12
C TYR A 246 31.05 -5.48 1.51
N GLY A 247 31.28 -6.73 1.89
CA GLY A 247 31.84 -7.07 3.19
C GLY A 247 33.30 -6.64 3.27
N GLN A 248 33.58 -5.72 4.19
CA GLN A 248 34.93 -5.38 4.65
C GLN A 248 35.15 -5.98 6.03
#